data_AF-A0A1M6PIL2-F1
#
_entry.id   AF-A0A1M6PIL2-F1
#
_cell.length_a   1.000
_cell.length_b   1.000
_cell.length_c   1.000
_cell.angle_alpha   90.00
_cell.angle_beta   90.00
_cell.angle_gamma   90.00
#
_symmetry.space_group_name_H-M   'P 1'
#
loop_
_entity.id
_entity.type
_entity.pdbx_description
1 polymer ?
#
loop_
_entity_poly.entity_id
_entity_poly.type
_entity_poly.pdbx_seq_one_letter_code
_entity_poly.pdbx_strand_id
1 'polypeptide(L)'
;MKYKNYYMFFIVSLVIFVTYTFQKFLVLWIGFERFSASDFSPGDILINEKLKLLILYPAIFTILLYIAIITLNILARRLIHVKVSQNVSIAIIFIALIFLELRLIFALF
;
A
#
# COMPACT_ATOMS: atom_id res chain seq x y z
N MET A 1 -26.19 7.92 12.52
CA MET A 1 -24.90 7.38 13.06
C MET A 1 -24.51 6.03 12.46
N LYS A 2 -25.40 5.03 12.33
CA LYS A 2 -25.05 3.68 11.82
C LYS A 2 -24.27 3.68 10.48
N TYR A 3 -24.72 4.43 9.48
CA TYR A 3 -24.07 4.50 8.15
C TYR A 3 -22.64 5.05 8.16
N LYS A 4 -22.31 5.93 9.11
CA LYS A 4 -20.95 6.50 9.23
C LYS A 4 -19.95 5.44 9.69
N ASN A 5 -20.38 4.54 10.58
CA ASN A 5 -19.55 3.44 11.08
C ASN A 5 -19.31 2.40 9.99
N TYR A 6 -20.34 2.03 9.21
CA TYR A 6 -20.18 1.12 8.07
C TYR A 6 -19.25 1.70 7.00
N TYR A 7 -19.33 3.00 6.73
CA TYR A 7 -18.43 3.64 5.77
C TYR A 7 -16.97 3.68 6.26
N MET A 8 -16.72 3.99 7.53
CA MET A 8 -15.37 3.90 8.09
C MET A 8 -14.83 2.48 8.09
N PHE A 9 -15.67 1.48 8.42
CA PHE A 9 -15.30 0.08 8.31
C PHE A 9 -14.92 -0.30 6.88
N PHE A 10 -15.65 0.20 5.88
CA PHE A 10 -15.36 -0.03 4.47
C PHE A 10 -14.02 0.58 4.04
N ILE A 11 -13.72 1.84 4.43
CA ILE A 11 -12.43 2.48 4.14
C ILE A 11 -11.28 1.69 4.77
N VAL A 12 -11.40 1.34 6.05
CA VAL A 12 -10.35 0.59 6.76
C VAL A 12 -10.14 -0.77 6.12
N SER A 13 -11.22 -1.48 5.79
CA SER A 13 -11.14 -2.78 5.11
C SER A 13 -10.49 -2.67 3.74
N LEU A 14 -10.81 -1.63 2.96
CA LEU A 14 -10.18 -1.39 1.66
C LEU A 14 -8.68 -1.13 1.81
N VAL A 15 -8.29 -0.29 2.77
CA VAL A 15 -6.87 0.01 3.01
C VAL A 15 -6.12 -1.25 3.40
N ILE A 16 -6.67 -2.08 4.29
CA ILE A 16 -6.09 -3.37 4.67
C ILE A 16 -5.95 -4.27 3.45
N PHE A 17 -7.01 -4.40 2.64
CA PHE A 17 -7.01 -5.24 1.44
C PHE A 17 -5.95 -4.80 0.42
N VAL A 18 -5.87 -3.50 0.13
CA VAL A 18 -4.90 -2.93 -0.81
C VAL A 18 -3.48 -3.13 -0.28
N THR A 19 -3.24 -2.88 1.00
CA THR A 19 -1.93 -3.08 1.65
C THR A 19 -1.48 -4.53 1.56
N TYR A 20 -2.36 -5.48 1.86
CA TYR A 20 -2.05 -6.92 1.80
C TYR A 20 -1.81 -7.38 0.37
N THR A 21 -2.64 -6.93 -0.58
CA THR A 21 -2.47 -7.22 -2.01
C THR A 21 -1.13 -6.71 -2.51
N PHE A 22 -0.79 -5.45 -2.18
CA PHE A 22 0.51 -4.88 -2.49
C PHE A 22 1.63 -5.74 -1.92
N GLN A 23 1.56 -6.12 -0.65
CA GLN A 23 2.59 -6.94 -0.01
C GLN A 23 2.82 -8.26 -0.76
N LYS A 24 1.77 -8.91 -1.26
CA LYS A 24 1.91 -10.12 -2.08
C LYS A 24 2.61 -9.85 -3.40
N PHE A 25 2.26 -8.75 -4.07
CA PHE A 25 2.97 -8.33 -5.28
C PHE A 25 4.45 -8.02 -5.01
N LEU A 26 4.80 -7.44 -3.86
CA LEU A 26 6.20 -7.25 -3.46
C LEU A 26 6.96 -8.56 -3.41
N VAL A 27 6.43 -9.54 -2.67
CA VAL A 27 7.09 -10.82 -2.47
C VAL A 27 7.30 -11.53 -3.80
N LEU A 28 6.30 -11.48 -4.68
CA LEU A 28 6.42 -12.01 -6.04
C LEU A 28 7.49 -11.25 -6.84
N TRP A 29 7.48 -9.93 -6.81
CA TRP A 29 8.46 -9.11 -7.54
C TRP A 29 9.88 -9.36 -7.05
N ILE A 30 10.13 -9.31 -5.74
CA ILE A 30 11.44 -9.66 -5.15
C ILE A 30 11.84 -11.09 -5.54
N GLY A 31 10.88 -12.03 -5.52
CA GLY A 31 11.11 -13.40 -6.00
C GLY A 31 11.61 -13.41 -7.44
N PHE A 32 10.92 -12.72 -8.36
CA PHE A 32 11.33 -12.60 -9.77
C PHE A 32 12.71 -11.96 -9.94
N GLU A 33 13.02 -10.88 -9.21
CA GLU A 33 14.35 -10.25 -9.28
C GLU A 33 15.46 -11.19 -8.77
N ARG A 34 15.19 -12.01 -7.73
CA ARG A 34 16.15 -13.01 -7.26
C ARG A 34 16.36 -14.16 -8.25
N PHE A 35 15.31 -14.56 -8.99
CA PHE A 35 15.41 -15.56 -10.05
C PHE A 35 16.17 -15.02 -11.28
N SER A 36 15.95 -13.75 -11.65
CA SER A 36 16.66 -13.12 -12.78
C SER A 36 18.14 -12.88 -12.46
N ALA A 37 18.47 -12.59 -11.19
CA ALA A 37 19.83 -12.46 -10.70
C ALA A 37 20.56 -13.80 -10.47
N SER A 38 20.06 -14.92 -11.00
CA SER A 38 20.63 -16.27 -10.78
C SER A 38 22.08 -16.48 -11.25
N ASP A 39 22.65 -15.53 -12.00
CA ASP A 39 24.08 -15.47 -12.29
C ASP A 39 24.94 -14.96 -11.10
N PHE A 40 24.31 -14.43 -10.05
CA PHE A 40 24.92 -13.96 -8.80
C PHE A 40 24.65 -14.94 -7.64
N SER A 41 25.35 -14.77 -6.51
CA SER A 41 25.18 -15.63 -5.33
C SER A 41 23.69 -15.81 -4.98
N PRO A 42 23.24 -17.06 -4.75
CA PRO A 42 21.83 -17.36 -4.59
C PRO A 42 21.22 -16.56 -3.43
N GLY A 43 20.14 -15.85 -3.72
CA GLY A 43 19.35 -15.12 -2.73
C GLY A 43 19.59 -13.62 -2.68
N ASP A 44 20.56 -13.08 -3.41
CA ASP A 44 20.85 -11.64 -3.40
C ASP A 44 20.26 -10.90 -4.61
N ILE A 45 19.85 -9.66 -4.34
CA ILE A 45 19.33 -8.72 -5.34
C ILE A 45 20.37 -7.62 -5.52
N LEU A 46 20.56 -7.13 -6.74
CA LEU A 46 21.49 -6.02 -6.98
C LEU A 46 21.10 -4.78 -6.16
N ILE A 47 22.08 -4.03 -5.65
CA ILE A 47 21.85 -2.82 -4.85
C ILE A 47 20.95 -1.81 -5.59
N ASN A 48 21.13 -1.67 -6.90
CA ASN A 48 20.29 -0.80 -7.73
C ASN A 48 18.81 -1.23 -7.75
N GLU A 49 18.55 -2.54 -7.76
CA GLU A 49 17.18 -3.07 -7.69
C GLU A 49 16.59 -2.90 -6.28
N LYS A 50 17.40 -3.08 -5.23
CA LYS A 50 16.99 -2.76 -3.84
C LYS A 50 16.58 -1.29 -3.71
N LEU A 51 17.35 -0.35 -4.27
CA LEU A 51 17.04 1.08 -4.24
C LEU A 51 15.78 1.43 -5.05
N LYS A 52 15.60 0.83 -6.23
CA LYS A 52 14.35 0.99 -7.01
C LYS A 52 13.15 0.49 -6.21
N LEU A 53 13.24 -0.68 -5.58
CA LEU A 53 12.17 -1.22 -4.76
C LEU A 53 11.88 -0.33 -3.54
N LEU A 54 12.91 0.20 -2.87
CA LEU A 54 12.75 1.10 -1.72
C LEU A 54 12.04 2.43 -2.05
N ILE A 55 12.12 2.90 -3.30
CA ILE A 55 11.53 4.20 -3.69
C ILE A 55 10.24 4.01 -4.48
N LEU A 56 10.30 3.19 -5.54
CA LEU A 56 9.22 3.04 -6.50
C LEU A 56 8.00 2.36 -5.88
N TYR A 57 8.23 1.34 -5.06
CA TYR A 57 7.15 0.51 -4.54
C TYR A 57 6.28 1.28 -3.50
N PRO A 58 6.84 1.96 -2.49
CA PRO A 58 6.06 2.83 -1.60
C PRO A 58 5.38 3.99 -2.33
N ALA A 59 6.03 4.57 -3.35
CA ALA A 59 5.47 5.66 -4.14
C ALA A 59 4.21 5.21 -4.92
N ILE A 60 4.29 4.08 -5.63
CA ILE A 60 3.14 3.52 -6.37
C ILE A 60 2.01 3.17 -5.39
N PHE A 61 2.32 2.54 -4.26
CA PHE A 61 1.34 2.23 -3.23
C PHE A 61 0.61 3.48 -2.73
N THR A 62 1.35 4.54 -2.43
CA THR A 62 0.80 5.82 -1.96
C THR A 62 -0.16 6.42 -2.97
N ILE A 63 0.24 6.47 -4.25
CA ILE A 63 -0.55 7.05 -5.33
C ILE A 63 -1.88 6.29 -5.47
N LEU A 64 -1.84 4.95 -5.52
CA LEU A 64 -3.05 4.14 -5.69
C LEU A 64 -3.98 4.24 -4.49
N LEU A 65 -3.42 4.22 -3.27
CA LEU A 65 -4.22 4.34 -2.05
C LEU A 65 -4.89 5.72 -1.97
N TYR A 66 -4.18 6.78 -2.36
CA TYR A 66 -4.72 8.13 -2.42
C TYR A 66 -5.87 8.24 -3.44
N ILE A 67 -5.70 7.69 -4.65
CA ILE A 67 -6.75 7.63 -5.67
C ILE A 67 -7.99 6.88 -5.16
N ALA A 68 -7.79 5.74 -4.48
CA ALA A 68 -8.88 4.94 -3.93
C ALA A 68 -9.67 5.71 -2.86
N ILE A 69 -8.97 6.37 -1.92
CA ILE A 69 -9.61 7.15 -0.84
C ILE A 69 -10.36 8.37 -1.40
N ILE A 70 -9.79 9.07 -2.40
CA ILE A 70 -10.49 10.19 -3.07
C ILE A 70 -11.76 9.68 -3.74
N THR A 71 -11.66 8.62 -4.54
CA THR A 71 -12.80 8.04 -5.26
C THR A 71 -13.91 7.64 -4.30
N LEU A 72 -13.57 6.99 -3.18
CA LEU A 72 -14.54 6.64 -2.14
C LEU A 72 -15.17 7.86 -1.49
N ASN A 73 -14.39 8.89 -1.16
CA ASN A 73 -14.95 10.10 -0.58
C ASN A 73 -15.89 10.84 -1.53
N ILE A 74 -15.61 10.83 -2.83
CA ILE A 74 -16.51 11.36 -3.87
C ILE A 74 -17.82 10.55 -3.90
N LEU A 75 -17.73 9.21 -3.96
CA LEU A 75 -18.89 8.33 -3.99
C LEU A 75 -19.73 8.44 -2.71
N ALA A 76 -19.10 8.47 -1.53
CA ALA A 76 -19.80 8.58 -0.26
C ALA A 76 -20.51 9.91 -0.09
N ARG A 77 -19.92 11.01 -0.59
CA ARG A 77 -20.60 12.31 -0.60
C ARG A 77 -21.85 12.28 -1.49
N ARG A 78 -21.78 11.57 -2.63
CA ARG A 78 -22.91 11.46 -3.58
C ARG A 78 -24.02 10.52 -3.11
N LEU A 79 -23.67 9.39 -2.49
CA LEU A 79 -24.63 8.31 -2.20
C LEU A 79 -25.23 8.37 -0.80
N ILE A 80 -24.42 8.74 0.21
CA ILE A 80 -24.80 8.63 1.62
C ILE A 80 -24.59 9.94 2.40
N HIS A 81 -24.19 11.01 1.71
CA HIS A 81 -23.92 12.34 2.27
C HIS A 81 -22.95 12.33 3.47
N VAL A 82 -22.02 11.36 3.51
CA VAL A 82 -21.00 11.26 4.55
C VAL A 82 -19.69 11.89 4.06
N LYS A 83 -19.05 12.68 4.91
CA LYS A 83 -17.72 13.27 4.68
C LYS A 83 -16.74 12.72 5.71
N VAL A 84 -15.63 12.13 5.25
CA VAL A 84 -14.49 11.79 6.10
C VAL A 84 -13.60 13.02 6.22
N SER A 85 -13.04 13.23 7.42
CA SER A 85 -12.05 14.28 7.63
C SER A 85 -10.76 13.93 6.89
N GLN A 86 -10.16 14.93 6.24
CA GLN A 86 -8.88 14.77 5.55
C GLN A 86 -7.79 14.24 6.49
N ASN A 87 -7.80 14.68 7.76
CA ASN A 87 -6.85 14.22 8.78
C ASN A 87 -6.95 12.70 9.03
N VAL A 88 -8.16 12.14 9.02
CA VAL A 88 -8.37 10.69 9.20
C VAL A 88 -7.84 9.93 7.99
N SER A 89 -8.06 10.45 6.79
CA SER A 89 -7.55 9.85 5.56
C SER A 89 -6.01 9.84 5.53
N ILE A 90 -5.39 10.96 5.90
CA ILE A 90 -3.93 11.09 5.99
C ILE A 90 -3.36 10.12 7.03
N ALA A 91 -3.97 10.05 8.23
CA ALA A 91 -3.50 9.15 9.28
C ALA A 91 -3.54 7.68 8.85
N ILE A 92 -4.60 7.25 8.17
CA ILE A 92 -4.73 5.87 7.68
C ILE A 92 -3.68 5.57 6.61
N ILE A 93 -3.43 6.49 5.68
CA ILE A 93 -2.38 6.35 4.66
C ILE A 93 -1.01 6.22 5.32
N PHE A 94 -0.72 7.06 6.30
CA PHE A 94 0.56 7.08 7.00
C PHE A 94 0.83 5.78 7.76
N ILE A 95 -0.17 5.25 8.47
CA ILE A 95 -0.05 3.94 9.16
C ILE A 95 0.21 2.81 8.16
N ALA A 96 -0.52 2.80 7.03
CA ALA A 96 -0.33 1.79 6.00
C ALA A 96 1.06 1.87 5.36
N LEU A 97 1.58 3.09 5.13
CA LEU A 97 2.92 3.31 4.63
C LEU A 97 4.00 2.83 5.60
N ILE A 98 3.91 3.19 6.88
CA ILE A 98 4.88 2.69 7.89
C ILE A 98 4.90 1.16 7.91
N PHE A 99 3.73 0.53 7.91
CA PHE A 99 3.64 -0.92 7.88
C PHE A 99 4.28 -1.52 6.62
N LEU A 100 4.03 -0.92 5.46
CA LEU A 100 4.57 -1.35 4.17
C LEU A 100 6.11 -1.21 4.13
N GLU A 101 6.63 -0.08 4.59
CA GLU A 101 8.07 0.20 4.66
C GLU A 101 8.80 -0.78 5.58
N LEU A 102 8.27 -1.03 6.78
CA LEU A 102 8.85 -2.02 7.69
C LEU A 102 8.90 -3.40 7.03
N ARG A 103 7.83 -3.80 6.34
CA ARG A 103 7.79 -5.08 5.61
C ARG A 103 8.77 -5.12 4.44
N LEU A 104 8.93 -4.01 3.72
CA LEU A 104 9.87 -3.88 2.61
C LEU A 104 11.31 -4.03 3.09
N ILE A 105 11.68 -3.37 4.19
CA ILE A 105 12.99 -3.49 4.82
C ILE A 105 13.26 -4.96 5.18
N PHE A 106 12.33 -5.64 5.88
CA PHE A 106 12.49 -7.06 6.24
C PHE A 106 12.51 -8.03 5.04
N ALA A 107 12.01 -7.63 3.88
CA ALA A 107 12.06 -8.46 2.67
C ALA A 107 13.39 -8.31 1.91
N LEU A 108 14.08 -7.18 2.11
CA LEU A 108 15.30 -6.81 1.39
C LEU A 108 16.59 -7.08 2.19
N PHE A 109 16.50 -7.09 3.54
CA PHE A 109 17.61 -7.26 4.49
C PHE A 109 17.31 -8.39 5.48
#